data_AF-A0A376J3P9-F1
#
_entry.id   AF-A0A376J3P9-F1
#
_cell.length_a   1.000
_cell.length_b   1.000
_cell.length_c   1.000
_cell.angle_alpha   90.00
_cell.angle_beta   90.00
_cell.angle_gamma   90.00
#
_symmetry.space_group_name_H-M   'P 1'
#
loop_
_entity.id
_entity.type
_entity.pdbx_description
1 polymer ?
#
loop_
_entity_poly.entity_id
_entity_poly.type
_entity_poly.pdbx_seq_one_letter_code
_entity_poly.pdbx_strand_id
1 'polypeptide(L)'
;MMVIRPVERSDVSALMQLASKTGGGLTSLPANEATLSARIERAIKTWQGELPKSEQGYVFVLEDSETGTVAGICAIEVAVGLNDPWYNYRVGTLVHASKELNVYNALPTLFLSNDHTGSSELCTLFLDPEWRKEGNGYLLSKSRFMFMAAFRDKLMTKWLPKCAG
;
A
#
# COMPACT_ATOMS: atom_id res chain seq x y z
N MET A 1 -16.39 -10.10 -16.94
CA MET A 1 -16.47 -8.66 -16.57
C MET A 1 -15.49 -8.36 -15.45
N MET A 2 -14.77 -7.25 -15.50
CA MET A 2 -13.80 -6.90 -14.45
C MET A 2 -14.47 -6.31 -13.20
N VAL A 3 -14.22 -6.90 -12.04
CA VAL A 3 -14.81 -6.49 -10.75
C VAL A 3 -13.73 -6.31 -9.68
N ILE A 4 -13.97 -5.34 -8.78
CA ILE A 4 -13.16 -5.17 -7.56
C ILE A 4 -13.89 -5.85 -6.41
N ARG A 5 -13.24 -6.78 -5.72
CA ARG A 5 -13.79 -7.43 -4.53
C ARG A 5 -12.74 -7.55 -3.41
N PRO A 6 -13.17 -7.70 -2.14
CA PRO A 6 -12.28 -8.11 -1.07
C PRO A 6 -11.54 -9.41 -1.41
N VAL A 7 -10.32 -9.53 -0.89
CA VAL A 7 -9.55 -10.77 -1.00
C VAL A 7 -10.17 -11.90 -0.17
N GLU A 8 -10.08 -13.11 -0.68
CA GLU A 8 -10.55 -14.34 -0.04
C GLU A 8 -9.40 -15.34 0.17
N ARG A 9 -9.61 -16.34 1.03
CA ARG A 9 -8.61 -17.40 1.33
C ARG A 9 -8.17 -18.16 0.08
N SER A 10 -9.08 -18.36 -0.85
CA SER A 10 -8.86 -19.01 -2.15
C SER A 10 -7.89 -18.24 -3.06
N ASP A 11 -7.72 -16.93 -2.84
CA ASP A 11 -6.89 -16.08 -3.72
C ASP A 11 -5.39 -16.26 -3.49
N VAL A 12 -4.96 -16.97 -2.43
CA VAL A 12 -3.53 -17.08 -2.07
C VAL A 12 -2.65 -17.55 -3.25
N SER A 13 -3.12 -18.54 -4.02
CA SER A 13 -2.40 -19.06 -5.18
C SER A 13 -2.27 -18.00 -6.27
N ALA A 14 -3.34 -17.26 -6.56
CA ALA A 14 -3.31 -16.20 -7.55
C ALA A 14 -2.43 -15.01 -7.09
N LEU A 15 -2.46 -14.66 -5.80
CA LEU A 15 -1.57 -13.64 -5.25
C LEU A 15 -0.09 -14.06 -5.31
N MET A 16 0.23 -15.35 -5.11
CA MET A 16 1.57 -15.88 -5.31
C MET A 16 2.03 -15.72 -6.76
N GLN A 17 1.15 -15.99 -7.73
CA GLN A 17 1.44 -15.78 -9.15
C GLN A 17 1.72 -14.31 -9.44
N LEU A 18 0.86 -13.39 -8.97
CA LEU A 18 1.08 -11.95 -9.12
C LEU A 18 2.38 -11.49 -8.46
N ALA A 19 2.66 -11.96 -7.24
CA ALA A 19 3.87 -11.62 -6.49
C ALA A 19 5.15 -12.01 -7.25
N SER A 20 5.17 -13.18 -7.89
CA SER A 20 6.32 -13.62 -8.69
C SER A 20 6.59 -12.72 -9.91
N LYS A 21 5.57 -12.03 -10.43
CA LYS A 21 5.68 -11.09 -11.55
C LYS A 21 6.14 -9.68 -11.14
N THR A 22 6.30 -9.39 -9.85
CA THR A 22 6.70 -8.05 -9.37
C THR A 22 8.17 -7.72 -9.57
N GLY A 23 9.02 -8.71 -9.83
CA GLY A 23 10.48 -8.52 -9.91
C GLY A 23 11.15 -8.10 -8.60
N GLY A 24 10.47 -8.28 -7.45
CA GLY A 24 11.02 -8.01 -6.11
C GLY A 24 10.98 -6.54 -5.65
N GLY A 25 10.69 -5.58 -6.54
CA GLY A 25 10.62 -4.15 -6.20
C GLY A 25 9.42 -3.77 -5.32
N LEU A 26 8.37 -4.60 -5.30
CA LEU A 26 7.17 -4.36 -4.51
C LEU A 26 7.22 -5.14 -3.19
N THR A 27 7.93 -4.63 -2.20
CA THR A 27 8.08 -5.27 -0.86
C THR A 27 6.75 -5.49 -0.13
N SER A 28 5.71 -4.74 -0.49
CA SER A 28 4.36 -4.93 0.05
C SER A 28 3.61 -6.14 -0.54
N LEU A 29 4.15 -6.82 -1.56
CA LEU A 29 3.59 -8.03 -2.15
C LEU A 29 4.70 -9.10 -2.29
N PRO A 30 5.17 -9.69 -1.19
CA PRO A 30 6.24 -10.68 -1.22
C PRO A 30 5.75 -11.99 -1.86
N ALA A 31 6.61 -12.64 -2.63
CA ALA A 31 6.38 -13.99 -3.16
C ALA A 31 6.61 -15.06 -2.07
N ASN A 32 5.80 -15.00 -1.01
CA ASN A 32 5.88 -15.88 0.14
C ASN A 32 4.47 -16.26 0.60
N GLU A 33 4.12 -17.53 0.48
CA GLU A 33 2.76 -18.03 0.73
C GLU A 33 2.30 -17.79 2.17
N ALA A 34 3.16 -18.08 3.16
CA ALA A 34 2.81 -17.86 4.57
C ALA A 34 2.50 -16.39 4.87
N THR A 35 3.27 -15.47 4.29
CA THR A 35 3.07 -14.02 4.45
C THR A 35 1.79 -13.55 3.78
N LEU A 36 1.49 -14.06 2.57
CA LEU A 36 0.26 -13.73 1.85
C LEU A 36 -0.98 -14.29 2.56
N SER A 37 -0.93 -15.55 3.01
CA SER A 37 -2.00 -16.17 3.82
C SER A 37 -2.27 -15.38 5.09
N ALA A 38 -1.23 -15.01 5.85
CA ALA A 38 -1.38 -14.19 7.05
C ALA A 38 -1.99 -12.82 6.73
N ARG A 39 -1.62 -12.22 5.59
CA ARG A 39 -2.21 -10.94 5.14
C ARG A 39 -3.68 -11.08 4.77
N ILE A 40 -4.08 -12.17 4.10
CA ILE A 40 -5.48 -12.46 3.77
C ILE A 40 -6.29 -12.61 5.05
N GLU A 41 -5.81 -13.40 6.02
CA GLU A 41 -6.49 -13.56 7.31
C GLU A 41 -6.65 -12.22 8.05
N ARG A 42 -5.60 -11.39 8.05
CA ARG A 42 -5.66 -10.04 8.63
C ARG A 42 -6.69 -9.16 7.94
N ALA A 43 -6.80 -9.24 6.61
CA ALA A 43 -7.80 -8.50 5.85
C ALA A 43 -9.23 -8.98 6.20
N ILE A 44 -9.45 -10.29 6.30
CA ILE A 44 -10.74 -10.87 6.70
C ILE A 44 -11.14 -10.39 8.11
N LYS A 45 -10.22 -10.46 9.07
CA LYS A 45 -10.46 -9.97 10.44
C LYS A 45 -10.69 -8.47 10.51
N THR A 46 -10.09 -7.70 9.60
CA THR A 46 -10.36 -6.26 9.44
C THR A 46 -11.81 -6.01 9.05
N TRP A 47 -12.34 -6.77 8.08
CA TRP A 47 -13.75 -6.69 7.68
C TRP A 47 -14.71 -7.09 8.81
N GLN A 48 -14.30 -8.06 9.64
CA GLN A 48 -15.07 -8.50 10.81
C GLN A 48 -15.01 -7.52 11.99
N GLY A 49 -14.10 -6.55 11.96
CA GLY A 49 -13.92 -5.58 13.05
C GLY A 49 -13.22 -6.15 14.28
N GLU A 50 -12.47 -7.24 14.13
CA GLU A 50 -11.82 -7.98 15.24
C GLU A 50 -10.44 -7.42 15.62
N LEU A 51 -9.89 -6.50 14.83
CA LEU A 51 -8.54 -5.99 14.99
C LEU A 51 -8.52 -4.54 15.48
N PRO A 52 -7.51 -4.14 16.28
CA PRO A 52 -7.25 -2.73 16.54
C PRO A 52 -6.82 -2.01 15.25
N LYS A 53 -6.99 -0.68 15.19
CA LYS A 53 -6.64 0.11 13.99
C LYS A 53 -5.19 -0.07 13.50
N SER A 54 -4.26 -0.37 14.41
CA SER A 54 -2.85 -0.61 14.10
C SER A 54 -2.60 -1.88 13.29
N GLU A 55 -3.54 -2.82 13.29
CA GLU A 55 -3.45 -4.11 12.58
C GLU A 55 -4.44 -4.21 11.42
N GLN A 56 -5.34 -3.26 11.30
CA GLN A 56 -6.36 -3.27 10.25
C GLN A 56 -5.76 -2.94 8.87
N GLY A 57 -6.13 -3.73 7.87
CA GLY A 57 -5.76 -3.51 6.48
C GLY A 57 -6.80 -4.07 5.53
N TYR A 58 -7.17 -3.28 4.52
CA TYR A 58 -8.09 -3.68 3.46
C TYR A 58 -7.29 -4.14 2.24
N VAL A 59 -7.60 -5.33 1.74
CA VAL A 59 -6.97 -5.90 0.54
C VAL A 59 -8.07 -6.27 -0.44
N PHE A 60 -7.88 -5.84 -1.68
CA PHE A 60 -8.81 -6.03 -2.79
C PHE A 60 -8.09 -6.70 -3.96
N VAL A 61 -8.84 -7.47 -4.73
CA VAL A 61 -8.40 -8.01 -6.01
C VAL A 61 -9.23 -7.45 -7.15
N LEU A 62 -8.61 -7.32 -8.31
CA LEU A 62 -9.30 -7.17 -9.59
C LEU A 62 -9.48 -8.56 -10.18
N GLU A 63 -10.71 -8.98 -10.35
CA GLU A 63 -11.07 -10.30 -10.86
C GLU A 63 -11.86 -10.16 -12.16
N ASP A 64 -11.62 -11.05 -13.11
CA ASP A 64 -12.56 -11.30 -14.19
C ASP A 64 -13.65 -12.28 -13.73
N SER A 65 -14.87 -11.77 -13.54
CA SER A 65 -16.01 -12.51 -12.99
C SER A 65 -16.45 -13.70 -13.85
N GLU A 66 -16.05 -13.75 -15.12
CA GLU A 66 -16.42 -14.86 -16.03
C GLU A 66 -15.49 -16.06 -15.86
N THR A 67 -14.20 -15.81 -15.60
CA THR A 67 -13.17 -16.85 -15.51
C THR A 67 -12.70 -17.12 -14.07
N GLY A 68 -13.00 -16.22 -13.13
CA GLY A 68 -12.44 -16.23 -11.78
C GLY A 68 -10.96 -15.82 -11.74
N THR A 69 -10.42 -15.30 -12.85
CA THR A 69 -9.00 -14.94 -12.93
C THR A 69 -8.73 -13.65 -12.15
N VAL A 70 -7.86 -13.73 -11.15
CA VAL A 70 -7.36 -12.55 -10.42
C VAL A 70 -6.24 -11.89 -11.23
N ALA A 71 -6.55 -10.72 -11.78
CA ALA A 71 -5.69 -9.93 -12.66
C ALA A 71 -4.80 -8.93 -11.91
N GLY A 72 -5.18 -8.53 -10.69
CA GLY A 72 -4.44 -7.54 -9.92
C GLY A 72 -4.83 -7.49 -8.46
N ILE A 73 -4.03 -6.79 -7.67
CA ILE A 73 -4.21 -6.60 -6.24
C ILE A 73 -3.97 -5.15 -5.87
N CYS A 74 -4.78 -4.63 -4.96
CA CYS A 74 -4.51 -3.37 -4.31
C CYS A 74 -4.89 -3.39 -2.82
N ALA A 75 -4.29 -2.50 -2.03
CA ALA A 75 -4.54 -2.49 -0.58
C ALA A 75 -4.45 -1.11 0.07
N ILE A 76 -4.96 -1.04 1.29
CA ILE A 76 -4.97 0.13 2.18
C ILE A 76 -4.61 -0.35 3.60
N GLU A 77 -3.58 0.22 4.21
CA GLU A 77 -3.35 0.06 5.66
C GLU A 77 -4.11 1.14 6.42
N VAL A 78 -4.79 0.79 7.50
CA VAL A 78 -5.62 1.74 8.25
C VAL A 78 -4.77 2.72 9.03
N ALA A 79 -3.72 2.25 9.73
CA ALA A 79 -2.86 3.09 10.55
C ALA A 79 -1.43 2.57 10.62
N VAL A 80 -0.55 3.13 9.78
CA VAL A 80 0.88 2.76 9.77
C VAL A 80 1.62 3.33 10.98
N GLY A 81 2.72 2.71 11.40
CA GLY A 81 3.60 3.27 12.42
C GLY A 81 3.19 3.00 13.87
N LEU A 82 2.03 2.38 14.12
CA LEU A 82 1.50 2.18 15.48
C LEU A 82 2.06 0.95 16.20
N ASN A 83 2.29 -0.15 15.50
CA ASN A 83 2.92 -1.36 16.04
C ASN A 83 4.43 -1.34 15.77
N ASP A 84 4.80 -1.14 14.51
CA ASP A 84 6.18 -1.03 14.06
C ASP A 84 6.42 0.36 13.44
N PRO A 85 7.60 0.98 13.65
CA PRO A 85 7.91 2.28 13.06
C PRO A 85 7.78 2.26 11.54
N TRP A 86 7.07 3.24 11.00
CA TRP A 86 7.01 3.48 9.56
C TRP A 86 8.01 4.58 9.21
N TYR A 87 9.15 4.20 8.63
CA TYR A 87 10.24 5.12 8.33
C TYR A 87 10.12 5.74 6.94
N ASN A 88 10.48 7.01 6.85
CA ASN A 88 10.63 7.76 5.60
C ASN A 88 11.82 8.72 5.67
N TYR A 89 12.19 9.25 4.51
CA TYR A 89 13.10 10.39 4.44
C TYR A 89 12.31 11.67 4.19
N ARG A 90 12.46 12.64 5.07
CA ARG A 90 12.00 14.01 4.86
C ARG A 90 13.12 14.82 4.23
N VAL A 91 12.81 15.50 3.13
CA VAL A 91 13.73 16.47 2.52
C VAL A 91 13.71 17.74 3.37
N GLY A 92 14.83 18.05 4.01
CA GLY A 92 15.08 19.32 4.69
C GLY A 92 16.21 20.09 4.02
N THR A 93 16.52 21.27 4.57
CA THR A 93 17.67 22.07 4.15
C THR A 93 18.64 22.17 5.31
N LEU A 94 19.88 21.72 5.10
CA LEU A 94 20.98 21.91 6.04
C LEU A 94 21.81 23.11 5.58
N VAL A 95 22.00 24.08 6.47
CA VAL A 95 22.80 25.28 6.18
C VAL A 95 24.16 25.17 6.87
N HIS A 96 25.21 25.15 6.07
CA HIS A 96 26.58 25.33 6.53
C HIS A 96 27.01 26.78 6.31
N ALA A 97 27.16 27.54 7.38
CA ALA A 97 27.59 28.93 7.32
C ALA A 97 28.89 29.13 8.10
N SER A 98 29.88 29.78 7.47
CA SER A 98 31.11 30.22 8.12
C SER A 98 31.35 31.68 7.77
N LYS A 99 31.28 32.56 8.78
CA LYS A 99 31.51 33.99 8.62
C LYS A 99 32.97 34.30 8.27
N GLU A 100 33.91 33.61 8.91
CA GLU A 100 35.36 33.79 8.70
C GLU A 100 35.77 33.42 7.26
N LEU A 101 35.16 32.37 6.71
CA LEU A 101 35.44 31.91 5.35
C LEU A 101 34.52 32.55 4.28
N ASN A 102 33.59 33.43 4.70
CA ASN A 102 32.53 33.97 3.84
C ASN A 102 31.75 32.90 3.04
N VAL A 103 31.44 31.79 3.70
CA VAL A 103 30.71 30.65 3.10
C VAL A 103 29.29 30.59 3.64
N TYR A 104 28.32 30.39 2.75
CA TYR A 104 26.93 30.06 3.08
C TYR A 104 26.41 29.04 2.07
N ASN A 105 26.31 27.77 2.49
CA ASN A 105 25.85 26.68 1.65
C ASN A 105 24.57 26.09 2.22
N ALA A 106 23.47 26.20 1.47
CA ALA A 106 22.19 25.57 1.79
C ALA A 106 22.03 24.31 0.93
N LEU A 107 22.05 23.14 1.56
CA LEU A 107 22.05 21.85 0.87
C LEU A 107 20.74 21.09 1.16
N PRO A 108 20.06 20.54 0.14
CA PRO A 108 18.98 19.59 0.38
C PRO A 108 19.56 18.34 1.06
N THR A 109 18.96 17.93 2.18
CA THR A 109 19.43 16.82 3.00
C THR A 109 18.27 15.91 3.36
N LEU A 110 18.48 14.60 3.26
CA LEU A 110 17.51 13.59 3.68
C LEU A 110 17.66 13.33 5.19
N PHE A 111 16.58 13.52 5.93
CA PHE A 111 16.49 13.20 7.36
C PHE A 111 15.59 11.99 7.55
N LEU A 112 16.10 10.95 8.22
CA LEU A 112 15.27 9.82 8.62
C LEU A 112 14.18 10.30 9.58
N SER A 113 12.94 9.91 9.32
CA SER A 113 11.76 10.31 10.08
C SER A 113 10.73 9.17 10.14
N ASN A 114 9.67 9.41 10.88
CA ASN A 114 8.49 8.56 11.04
C ASN A 114 7.23 9.42 11.28
N ASP A 115 7.19 10.61 10.66
CA ASP A 115 6.18 11.65 10.84
C ASP A 115 4.78 11.28 10.32
N HIS A 116 4.68 10.16 9.60
CA HIS A 116 3.42 9.60 9.10
C HIS A 116 2.73 8.62 10.05
N THR A 117 3.31 8.35 11.22
CA THR A 117 2.71 7.46 12.23
C THR A 117 1.24 7.81 12.51
N GLY A 118 0.37 6.80 12.48
CA GLY A 118 -1.08 6.94 12.64
C GLY A 118 -1.83 7.38 11.38
N SER A 119 -1.18 7.49 10.22
CA SER A 119 -1.85 7.79 8.94
C SER A 119 -2.34 6.52 8.25
N SER A 120 -3.39 6.62 7.43
CA SER A 120 -3.75 5.55 6.49
C SER A 120 -2.80 5.55 5.29
N GLU A 121 -2.46 4.39 4.76
CA GLU A 121 -1.55 4.26 3.63
C GLU A 121 -2.26 3.58 2.46
N LEU A 122 -2.24 4.22 1.28
CA LEU A 122 -2.48 3.53 0.03
C LEU A 122 -1.22 2.72 -0.31
N CYS A 123 -1.26 1.42 0.01
CA CYS A 123 -0.15 0.53 -0.20
C CYS A 123 -0.35 -0.27 -1.51
N THR A 124 0.21 -1.48 -1.58
CA THR A 124 0.20 -2.43 -2.71
C THR A 124 -0.68 -2.00 -3.89
N LEU A 125 -0.08 -1.85 -5.06
CA LEU A 125 -0.79 -1.69 -6.33
C LEU A 125 -0.04 -2.49 -7.37
N PHE A 126 -0.62 -3.61 -7.79
CA PHE A 126 -0.04 -4.42 -8.85
C PHE A 126 -1.14 -4.89 -9.79
N LEU A 127 -0.93 -4.64 -11.07
CA LEU A 127 -1.75 -5.15 -12.16
C LEU A 127 -0.83 -5.93 -13.08
N ASP A 128 -1.20 -7.17 -13.33
CA ASP A 128 -0.54 -8.05 -14.28
C ASP A 128 -0.42 -7.35 -15.64
N PRO A 129 0.78 -7.31 -16.25
CA PRO A 129 1.00 -6.69 -17.56
C PRO A 129 -0.03 -7.06 -18.63
N GLU A 130 -0.50 -8.31 -18.66
CA GLU A 130 -1.49 -8.78 -19.65
C GLU A 130 -2.87 -8.12 -19.51
N TRP A 131 -3.14 -7.58 -18.33
CA TRP A 131 -4.41 -6.96 -17.95
C TRP A 131 -4.34 -5.43 -17.93
N ARG A 132 -3.22 -4.81 -18.33
CA ARG A 132 -3.04 -3.36 -18.46
C ARG A 132 -3.71 -2.80 -19.72
N LYS A 133 -5.00 -3.05 -19.83
CA LYS A 133 -5.88 -2.65 -20.94
C LYS A 133 -7.20 -2.15 -20.37
N GLU A 134 -7.99 -1.51 -21.23
CA GLU A 134 -9.42 -1.24 -20.97
C GLU A 134 -9.70 -0.49 -19.64
N GLY A 135 -8.76 0.33 -19.16
CA GLY A 135 -8.94 1.11 -17.93
C GLY A 135 -8.78 0.32 -16.63
N ASN A 136 -8.39 -0.96 -16.66
CA ASN A 136 -8.23 -1.81 -15.48
C ASN A 136 -7.29 -1.21 -14.42
N GLY A 137 -6.19 -0.57 -14.85
CA GLY A 137 -5.28 0.12 -13.93
C GLY A 137 -5.93 1.30 -13.22
N TYR A 138 -6.81 2.03 -13.91
CA TYR A 138 -7.57 3.12 -13.32
C TYR A 138 -8.60 2.59 -12.33
N LEU A 139 -9.35 1.55 -12.71
CA LEU A 139 -10.32 0.89 -11.84
C LEU A 139 -9.66 0.39 -10.55
N LEU A 140 -8.58 -0.40 -10.67
CA LEU A 140 -7.84 -0.96 -9.53
C LEU A 140 -7.24 0.13 -8.62
N SER A 141 -6.72 1.21 -9.20
CA SER A 141 -6.14 2.29 -8.42
C SER A 141 -7.20 3.15 -7.72
N LYS A 142 -8.26 3.54 -8.46
CA LYS A 142 -9.30 4.47 -8.00
C LYS A 142 -10.32 3.83 -7.07
N SER A 143 -10.51 2.51 -7.15
CA SER A 143 -11.36 1.78 -6.20
C SER A 143 -10.96 2.03 -4.75
N ARG A 144 -9.65 2.15 -4.48
CA ARG A 144 -9.14 2.50 -3.15
C ARG A 144 -9.64 3.86 -2.68
N PHE A 145 -9.54 4.89 -3.53
CA PHE A 145 -10.04 6.23 -3.21
C PHE A 145 -11.56 6.25 -3.03
N MET A 146 -12.30 5.52 -3.88
CA MET A 146 -13.74 5.35 -3.76
C MET A 146 -14.12 4.71 -2.42
N PHE A 147 -13.39 3.66 -2.01
CA PHE A 147 -13.55 3.02 -0.71
C PHE A 147 -13.26 4.01 0.43
N MET A 148 -12.15 4.75 0.35
CA MET A 148 -11.82 5.75 1.37
C MET A 148 -12.88 6.85 1.51
N ALA A 149 -13.50 7.24 0.40
CA ALA A 149 -14.58 8.23 0.39
C ALA A 149 -15.87 7.66 0.99
N ALA A 150 -16.24 6.42 0.65
CA ALA A 150 -17.46 5.77 1.13
C ALA A 150 -17.40 5.36 2.61
N PHE A 151 -16.21 5.03 3.13
CA PHE A 151 -16.00 4.48 4.47
C PHE A 151 -15.03 5.34 5.29
N ARG A 152 -15.30 6.65 5.34
CA ARG A 152 -14.39 7.63 5.95
C ARG A 152 -14.11 7.36 7.43
N ASP A 153 -15.10 6.82 8.15
CA ASP A 153 -15.04 6.45 9.58
C ASP A 153 -14.08 5.28 9.87
N LYS A 154 -13.83 4.44 8.86
CA LYS A 154 -12.90 3.30 8.95
C LYS A 154 -11.44 3.70 8.83
N LEU A 155 -11.14 4.92 8.41
CA LEU A 155 -9.79 5.38 8.08
C LEU A 155 -9.31 6.50 9.00
N MET A 156 -8.02 6.81 8.91
CA MET A 156 -7.41 7.90 9.65
C MET A 156 -7.56 9.22 8.91
N THR A 157 -7.51 10.34 9.64
CA THR A 157 -7.73 11.67 9.06
C THR A 157 -6.68 11.99 7.99
N LYS A 158 -5.42 11.66 8.26
CA LYS A 158 -4.30 11.80 7.31
C LYS A 158 -4.10 10.50 6.53
N TRP A 159 -3.72 10.64 5.27
CA TRP A 159 -3.33 9.51 4.45
C TRP A 159 -2.14 9.85 3.56
N LEU A 160 -1.42 8.83 3.11
CA LEU A 160 -0.30 8.95 2.18
C LEU A 160 -0.31 7.81 1.14
N PRO A 161 0.23 8.04 -0.07
CA PRO A 161 0.56 6.97 -0.98
C PRO A 161 1.93 6.38 -0.66
N LYS A 162 2.05 5.04 -0.71
CA LYS A 162 3.34 4.36 -0.78
C LYS A 162 3.64 3.97 -2.21
N CYS A 163 4.60 4.67 -2.81
CA CYS A 163 5.13 4.29 -4.11
C CYS A 163 6.17 3.19 -3.93
N ALA A 164 6.13 2.15 -4.76
CA ALA A 164 7.28 1.27 -4.92
C ALA A 164 8.43 2.06 -5.55
N GLY A 165 9.63 1.91 -5.01
CA GLY A 165 10.85 2.45 -5.59
C GLY A 165 11.28 1.68 -6.82
#